data_AF-A0A961HEX5-F1
#
_entry.id   AF-A0A961HEX5-F1
#
_cell.length_a   1.000
_cell.length_b   1.000
_cell.length_c   1.000
_cell.angle_alpha   90.00
_cell.angle_beta   90.00
_cell.angle_gamma   90.00
#
_symmetry.space_group_name_H-M   'P 1'
#
loop_
_entity.id
_entity.type
_entity.pdbx_description
1 polymer ?
#
loop_
_entity_poly.entity_id
_entity_poly.type
_entity_poly.pdbx_seq_one_letter_code
_entity_poly.pdbx_strand_id
1 'polypeptide(L)'
;HDADPATDSGLKHLRDSAAQFEAELGDPNSALRTFMASALNGGLRSDIVKLRDGVDELDAGAHQLSGGLVQLSAGGTELADKLREGSTQIPSWTAKQRVEVAKTVSEPVKLDLVTHNPAPTFGTGFAPFFMGLAVFVGALLIWMVLKPVQPRPIINGLGSFRVVLASYWPAFLVAVGQVLVMYTVVHFGVGLNPKYPLYTGLFLLLVLATYLGMI
;
A
#
# COMPACT_ATOMS: atom_id res chain seq x y z
N HIS A 1 -16.61 -103.22 37.31
CA HIS A 1 -17.04 -102.02 38.06
C HIS A 1 -16.48 -100.87 37.27
N ASP A 2 -17.21 -100.50 36.21
CA ASP A 2 -16.69 -99.67 35.12
C ASP A 2 -16.75 -98.21 35.56
N ALA A 3 -15.58 -97.63 35.78
CA ALA A 3 -15.46 -96.19 35.94
C ALA A 3 -15.87 -95.54 34.61
N ASP A 4 -16.96 -94.79 34.66
CA ASP A 4 -17.55 -94.09 33.53
C ASP A 4 -16.49 -93.21 32.82
N PRO A 5 -16.21 -93.44 31.52
CA PRO A 5 -15.18 -92.72 30.77
C PRO A 5 -15.41 -91.19 30.71
N ALA A 6 -16.64 -90.72 30.92
CA ALA A 6 -16.93 -89.30 31.05
C ALA A 6 -16.34 -88.69 32.34
N THR A 7 -16.32 -89.47 33.43
CA THR A 7 -15.79 -89.03 34.73
C THR A 7 -14.26 -89.00 34.73
N ASP A 8 -13.59 -89.97 34.10
CA ASP A 8 -12.13 -89.99 33.96
C ASP A 8 -11.62 -88.85 33.04
N SER A 9 -12.38 -88.54 31.99
CA SER A 9 -12.07 -87.42 31.09
C SER A 9 -12.24 -86.07 31.79
N GLY A 10 -13.28 -85.92 32.62
CA GLY A 10 -13.49 -84.72 33.44
C GLY A 10 -12.42 -84.51 34.50
N LEU A 11 -11.98 -85.58 35.17
CA LEU A 11 -10.91 -85.54 36.17
C LEU A 11 -9.55 -85.19 35.54
N LYS A 12 -9.25 -85.70 34.33
CA LYS A 12 -8.06 -85.31 33.57
C LYS A 12 -8.12 -83.82 33.20
N HIS A 13 -9.24 -83.36 32.67
CA HIS A 13 -9.43 -81.94 32.34
C HIS A 13 -9.25 -81.02 33.55
N LEU A 14 -9.81 -81.40 34.71
CA LEU A 14 -9.70 -80.63 35.94
C LEU A 14 -8.24 -80.56 36.41
N ARG A 15 -7.53 -81.69 36.39
CA ARG A 15 -6.11 -81.74 36.75
C ARG A 15 -5.26 -80.89 35.80
N ASP A 16 -5.52 -80.98 34.51
CA ASP A 16 -4.75 -80.25 33.49
C ASP A 16 -5.04 -78.74 33.60
N SER A 17 -6.29 -78.36 33.91
CA SER A 17 -6.69 -76.97 34.20
C SER A 17 -6.07 -76.46 35.50
N ALA A 18 -5.96 -77.29 36.53
CA ALA A 18 -5.29 -76.94 37.79
C ALA A 18 -3.78 -76.76 37.59
N ALA A 19 -3.14 -77.63 36.80
CA ALA A 19 -1.73 -77.50 36.45
C ALA A 19 -1.47 -76.24 35.61
N GLN A 20 -2.37 -75.91 34.68
CA GLN A 20 -2.30 -74.68 33.90
C GLN A 20 -2.49 -73.44 34.77
N PHE A 21 -3.42 -73.47 35.71
CA PHE A 21 -3.64 -72.38 36.66
C PHE A 21 -2.43 -72.18 37.59
N GLU A 22 -1.84 -73.27 38.08
CA GLU A 22 -0.61 -73.24 38.87
C GLU A 22 0.57 -72.69 38.06
N ALA A 23 0.69 -73.08 36.78
CA ALA A 23 1.69 -72.54 35.87
C ALA A 23 1.51 -71.02 35.63
N GLU A 24 0.28 -70.56 35.44
CA GLU A 24 -0.03 -69.12 35.35
C GLU A 24 0.25 -68.39 36.66
N LEU A 25 -0.02 -69.00 37.81
CA LEU A 25 0.37 -68.43 39.11
C LEU A 25 1.87 -68.53 39.39
N GLY A 26 2.63 -69.36 38.69
CA GLY A 26 4.07 -69.50 38.82
C GLY A 26 4.87 -68.56 37.92
N ASP A 27 4.34 -68.25 36.73
CA ASP A 27 4.97 -67.36 35.75
C ASP A 27 4.83 -65.88 36.16
N PRO A 28 5.95 -65.16 36.38
CA PRO A 28 5.93 -63.73 36.70
C PRO A 28 5.24 -62.83 35.67
N ASN A 29 5.16 -63.24 34.41
CA ASN A 29 4.60 -62.46 33.32
C ASN A 29 3.18 -62.91 32.91
N SER A 30 2.55 -63.82 33.66
CA SER A 30 1.21 -64.28 33.32
C SER A 30 0.17 -63.17 33.41
N ALA A 31 -0.86 -63.26 32.56
CA ALA A 31 -1.98 -62.32 32.56
C ALA A 31 -2.70 -62.32 33.92
N LEU A 32 -2.82 -63.49 34.57
CA LEU A 32 -3.48 -63.63 35.86
C LEU A 32 -2.69 -62.94 36.99
N ARG A 33 -1.37 -63.15 37.09
CA ARG A 33 -0.55 -62.44 38.08
C ARG A 33 -0.52 -60.95 37.82
N THR A 34 -0.38 -60.54 36.56
CA THR A 34 -0.40 -59.12 36.18
C THR A 34 -1.73 -58.45 36.57
N PHE A 35 -2.84 -59.13 36.31
CA PHE A 35 -4.17 -58.68 36.72
C PHE A 35 -4.31 -58.61 38.24
N MET A 36 -3.92 -59.66 38.98
CA MET A 36 -3.98 -59.65 40.44
C MET A 36 -3.07 -58.57 41.04
N ALA A 37 -1.85 -58.40 40.52
CA ALA A 37 -0.93 -57.35 40.94
C ALA A 37 -1.53 -55.96 40.67
N SER A 38 -2.13 -55.75 39.49
CA SER A 38 -2.83 -54.49 39.18
C SER A 38 -4.05 -54.27 40.08
N ALA A 39 -4.84 -55.31 40.35
CA ALA A 39 -6.00 -55.25 41.23
C ALA A 39 -5.61 -54.95 42.69
N LEU A 40 -4.57 -55.61 43.20
CA LEU A 40 -4.05 -55.42 44.56
C LEU A 40 -3.33 -54.07 44.74
N ASN A 41 -2.66 -53.57 43.69
CA ASN A 41 -1.98 -52.28 43.70
C ASN A 41 -2.90 -51.09 43.35
N GLY A 42 -4.22 -51.32 43.23
CA GLY A 42 -5.20 -50.25 42.95
C GLY A 42 -5.24 -49.76 41.50
N GLY A 43 -4.57 -50.45 40.56
CA GLY A 43 -4.58 -50.15 39.13
C GLY A 43 -5.98 -50.14 38.54
N LEU A 44 -6.83 -51.12 38.91
CA LEU A 44 -8.23 -51.17 38.46
C LEU A 44 -9.02 -49.92 38.90
N ARG A 45 -8.78 -49.43 40.12
CA ARG A 45 -9.42 -48.20 40.60
C ARG A 45 -8.94 -46.97 39.82
N SER A 46 -7.64 -46.91 39.52
CA SER A 46 -7.05 -45.85 38.69
C SER A 46 -7.65 -45.83 37.29
N ASP A 47 -7.81 -47.01 36.68
CA ASP A 47 -8.39 -47.13 35.34
C ASP A 47 -9.87 -46.76 35.31
N ILE A 48 -10.65 -47.11 36.35
CA ILE A 48 -12.04 -46.65 36.51
C ILE A 48 -12.11 -45.13 36.68
N VAL A 49 -11.19 -44.53 37.44
CA VAL A 49 -11.14 -43.06 37.60
C VAL A 49 -10.80 -42.40 36.26
N LYS A 50 -9.79 -42.89 35.53
CA LYS A 50 -9.46 -42.37 34.19
C LYS A 50 -10.62 -42.50 33.22
N LEU A 51 -11.33 -43.63 33.25
CA LEU A 51 -12.50 -43.83 32.40
C LEU A 51 -13.60 -42.83 32.73
N ARG A 52 -13.89 -42.62 34.01
CA ARG A 52 -14.87 -41.61 34.45
C ARG A 52 -14.44 -40.20 34.03
N ASP A 53 -13.19 -39.83 34.28
CA ASP A 53 -12.67 -38.51 33.94
C ASP A 53 -12.71 -38.29 32.41
N GLY A 54 -12.44 -39.33 31.61
CA GLY A 54 -12.58 -39.29 30.16
C GLY A 54 -14.04 -39.21 29.68
N VAL A 55 -14.99 -39.80 30.41
CA VAL A 55 -16.43 -39.62 30.15
C VAL A 55 -16.86 -38.20 30.47
N ASP A 56 -16.38 -37.61 31.57
CA ASP A 56 -16.67 -36.23 31.95
C ASP A 56 -16.08 -35.24 30.93
N GLU A 57 -14.87 -35.50 30.41
CA GLU A 57 -14.26 -34.70 29.34
C GLU A 57 -15.05 -34.80 28.03
N LEU A 58 -15.52 -36.00 27.67
CA LEU A 58 -16.37 -36.21 26.49
C LEU A 58 -17.72 -35.47 26.62
N ASP A 59 -18.34 -35.51 27.79
CA ASP A 59 -19.59 -34.81 28.08
C ASP A 59 -19.40 -33.29 27.97
N ALA A 60 -18.34 -32.75 28.56
CA ALA A 60 -17.97 -31.34 28.44
C ALA A 60 -17.72 -30.94 26.96
N GLY A 61 -17.00 -31.78 26.21
CA GLY A 61 -16.76 -31.58 24.78
C GLY A 61 -18.06 -31.61 23.95
N ALA A 62 -18.98 -32.51 24.27
CA ALA A 62 -20.29 -32.59 23.62
C ALA A 62 -21.15 -31.34 23.91
N HIS A 63 -21.12 -30.84 25.15
CA HIS A 63 -21.78 -29.60 25.52
C HIS A 63 -21.18 -28.38 24.80
N GLN A 64 -19.86 -28.29 24.70
CA GLN A 64 -19.19 -27.23 23.95
C GLN A 64 -19.53 -27.28 22.46
N LEU A 65 -19.54 -28.47 21.85
CA LEU A 65 -19.93 -28.67 20.46
C LEU A 65 -21.37 -28.24 20.22
N SER A 66 -22.30 -28.65 21.10
CA SER A 66 -23.71 -28.24 21.04
C SER A 66 -23.84 -26.71 21.10
N GLY A 67 -23.15 -26.06 22.03
CA GLY A 67 -23.11 -24.59 22.12
C GLY A 67 -22.56 -23.93 20.86
N GLY A 68 -21.48 -24.48 20.29
CA GLY A 68 -20.89 -24.01 19.04
C GLY A 68 -21.83 -24.15 17.83
N LEU A 69 -22.58 -25.26 17.75
CA LEU A 69 -23.58 -25.48 16.69
C LEU A 69 -24.75 -24.50 16.79
N VAL A 70 -25.20 -24.17 18.01
CA VAL A 70 -26.22 -23.13 18.23
C VAL A 70 -25.72 -21.77 17.76
N GLN A 71 -24.49 -21.39 18.12
CA GLN A 71 -23.89 -20.13 17.66
C GLN A 71 -23.72 -20.09 16.15
N LEU A 72 -23.28 -21.18 15.52
CA LEU A 72 -23.14 -21.30 14.08
C LEU A 72 -24.49 -21.15 13.37
N SER A 73 -25.54 -21.79 13.89
CA SER A 73 -26.90 -21.65 13.35
C SER A 73 -27.42 -20.21 13.47
N ALA A 74 -27.19 -19.55 14.60
CA ALA A 74 -27.57 -18.16 14.82
C ALA A 74 -26.84 -17.23 13.86
N GLY A 75 -25.51 -17.35 13.74
CA GLY A 75 -24.70 -16.53 12.83
C GLY A 75 -25.02 -16.78 11.35
N GLY A 76 -25.33 -18.03 10.98
CA GLY A 76 -25.80 -18.36 9.62
C GLY A 76 -27.14 -17.71 9.29
N THR A 77 -28.06 -17.67 10.25
CA THR A 77 -29.36 -16.99 10.12
C THR A 77 -29.17 -15.48 10.00
N GLU A 78 -28.33 -14.89 10.86
CA GLU A 78 -28.01 -13.47 10.83
C GLU A 78 -27.38 -13.06 9.50
N LEU A 79 -26.44 -13.85 8.98
CA LEU A 79 -25.82 -13.61 7.68
C LEU A 79 -26.86 -13.65 6.55
N ALA A 80 -27.73 -14.66 6.54
CA ALA A 80 -28.79 -14.77 5.54
C ALA A 80 -29.75 -13.57 5.59
N ASP A 81 -30.11 -13.13 6.80
CA ASP A 81 -30.97 -11.97 7.02
C ASP A 81 -30.29 -10.68 6.56
N LYS A 82 -29.02 -10.48 6.90
CA LYS A 82 -28.24 -9.31 6.48
C LYS A 82 -27.99 -9.27 4.97
N LEU A 83 -27.77 -10.42 4.33
CA LEU A 83 -27.67 -10.51 2.88
C LEU A 83 -28.99 -10.16 2.19
N ARG A 84 -30.11 -10.66 2.73
CA ARG A 84 -31.45 -10.33 2.24
C ARG A 84 -31.76 -8.85 2.43
N GLU A 85 -31.50 -8.30 3.62
CA GLU A 85 -31.65 -6.87 3.92
C GLU A 85 -30.79 -6.02 2.97
N GLY A 86 -29.51 -6.35 2.83
CA GLY A 86 -28.59 -5.70 1.90
C GLY A 86 -29.07 -5.76 0.46
N SER A 87 -29.63 -6.90 0.02
CA SER A 87 -30.19 -7.05 -1.32
C SER A 87 -31.40 -6.13 -1.57
N THR A 88 -32.22 -5.88 -0.54
CA THR A 88 -33.36 -4.94 -0.63
C THR A 88 -32.94 -3.47 -0.57
N GLN A 89 -31.80 -3.18 0.06
CA GLN A 89 -31.23 -1.84 0.08
C GLN A 89 -30.53 -1.46 -1.22
N ILE A 90 -30.19 -2.43 -2.08
CA ILE A 90 -29.69 -2.14 -3.43
C ILE A 90 -30.84 -1.54 -4.23
N PRO A 91 -30.80 -0.23 -4.58
CA PRO A 91 -31.83 0.36 -5.39
C PRO A 91 -31.84 -0.35 -6.75
N SER A 92 -33.02 -0.69 -7.26
CA SER A 92 -33.17 -1.20 -8.63
C SER A 92 -32.97 -0.05 -9.61
N TRP A 93 -31.73 0.40 -9.76
CA TRP A 93 -31.39 1.47 -10.68
C TRP A 93 -31.74 1.04 -12.10
N THR A 94 -32.63 1.80 -12.74
CA THR A 94 -32.86 1.65 -14.18
C THR A 94 -31.56 1.88 -14.95
N ALA A 95 -31.40 1.29 -16.13
CA ALA A 95 -30.15 1.39 -16.90
C ALA A 95 -29.68 2.84 -17.13
N LYS A 96 -30.62 3.79 -17.21
CA LYS A 96 -30.34 5.23 -17.32
C LYS A 96 -29.75 5.83 -16.04
N GLN A 97 -30.31 5.49 -14.88
CA GLN A 97 -29.82 5.95 -13.58
C GLN A 97 -28.41 5.42 -13.24
N ARG A 98 -28.06 4.19 -13.66
CA ARG A 98 -26.70 3.66 -13.47
C ARG A 98 -25.64 4.49 -14.20
N VAL A 99 -25.95 4.99 -15.39
CA VAL A 99 -25.04 5.85 -16.16
C VAL A 99 -24.89 7.23 -15.50
N GLU A 100 -25.98 7.77 -14.94
CA GLU A 100 -25.98 9.07 -14.26
C GLU A 100 -25.19 9.02 -12.95
N VAL A 101 -25.40 7.99 -12.11
CA VAL A 101 -24.62 7.78 -10.87
C VAL A 101 -23.15 7.47 -11.17
N ALA A 102 -22.86 6.66 -12.20
CA ALA A 102 -21.49 6.40 -12.62
C ALA A 102 -20.78 7.71 -13.04
N LYS A 103 -21.50 8.64 -13.67
CA LYS A 103 -20.96 9.96 -14.01
C LYS A 103 -20.68 10.81 -12.76
N THR A 104 -21.56 10.79 -11.76
CA THR A 104 -21.37 11.49 -10.48
C THR A 104 -20.22 10.91 -9.65
N VAL A 105 -20.03 9.59 -9.64
CA VAL A 105 -18.90 8.93 -8.95
C VAL A 105 -17.58 9.16 -9.69
N SER A 106 -17.62 9.34 -11.01
CA SER A 106 -16.45 9.67 -11.84
C SER A 106 -16.03 11.14 -11.76
N GLU A 107 -16.83 11.98 -11.12
CA GLU A 107 -16.48 13.36 -10.74
C GLU A 107 -16.30 13.44 -9.20
N PRO A 108 -15.29 12.76 -8.61
CA PRO A 108 -15.06 12.86 -7.19
C PRO A 108 -14.66 14.31 -6.89
N VAL A 109 -15.48 14.96 -6.07
CA VAL A 109 -15.24 16.21 -5.32
C VAL A 109 -14.44 17.26 -6.10
N LYS A 110 -15.10 18.33 -6.54
CA LYS A 110 -14.42 19.59 -6.85
C LYS A 110 -13.58 19.97 -5.62
N LEU A 111 -12.30 19.65 -5.70
CA LEU A 111 -11.31 20.03 -4.70
C LEU A 111 -11.21 21.55 -4.81
N ASP A 112 -11.85 22.25 -3.87
CA ASP A 112 -11.82 23.70 -3.76
C ASP A 112 -10.42 24.10 -3.24
N LEU A 113 -9.41 23.86 -4.08
CA LEU A 113 -8.03 24.29 -3.87
C LEU A 113 -8.00 25.79 -4.11
N VAL A 114 -8.33 26.56 -3.07
CA VAL A 114 -8.13 28.01 -3.04
C VAL A 114 -6.64 28.28 -2.95
N THR A 115 -5.94 28.06 -4.06
CA THR A 115 -4.53 28.42 -4.21
C THR A 115 -4.50 29.82 -4.79
N HIS A 116 -4.05 30.81 -4.01
CA HIS A 116 -3.96 32.21 -4.49
C HIS A 116 -2.97 32.38 -5.65
N ASN A 117 -2.05 31.42 -5.85
CA ASN A 117 -1.10 31.39 -6.97
C ASN A 117 -0.86 29.94 -7.44
N PRO A 118 -1.80 29.34 -8.19
CA PRO A 118 -1.65 27.98 -8.69
C PRO A 118 -0.54 27.94 -9.76
N ALA A 119 0.42 27.03 -9.60
CA ALA A 119 1.38 26.67 -10.64
C ALA A 119 0.89 25.35 -11.28
N PRO A 120 0.22 25.38 -12.44
CA PRO A 120 -0.44 24.19 -13.02
C PRO A 120 0.56 23.09 -13.42
N THR A 121 1.82 23.47 -13.61
CA THR A 121 2.91 22.57 -13.99
C THR A 121 4.16 22.90 -13.18
N PHE A 122 5.04 21.92 -13.02
CA PHE A 122 6.37 22.11 -12.43
C PHE A 122 7.14 23.24 -13.13
N GLY A 123 7.01 23.35 -14.46
CA GLY A 123 7.65 24.40 -15.26
C GLY A 123 7.20 25.82 -14.91
N THR A 124 5.93 26.03 -14.58
CA THR A 124 5.40 27.35 -14.21
C THR A 124 6.01 27.87 -12.90
N GLY A 125 6.27 26.97 -11.93
CA GLY A 125 6.87 27.34 -10.64
C GLY A 125 8.34 27.79 -10.75
N PHE A 126 9.10 27.19 -11.67
CA PHE A 126 10.52 27.52 -11.86
C PHE A 126 10.80 28.55 -12.97
N ALA A 127 9.80 28.92 -13.78
CA ALA A 127 10.01 29.83 -14.90
C ALA A 127 10.62 31.20 -14.54
N PRO A 128 10.26 31.88 -13.42
CA PRO A 128 10.90 33.14 -13.05
C PRO A 128 12.42 33.04 -12.88
N PHE A 129 12.89 31.92 -12.32
CA PHE A 129 14.33 31.66 -12.14
C PHE A 129 15.03 31.48 -13.50
N PHE A 130 14.48 30.63 -14.37
CA PHE A 130 15.09 30.35 -15.67
C PHE A 130 15.04 31.54 -16.63
N MET A 131 13.98 32.36 -16.58
CA MET A 131 13.92 33.60 -17.38
C MET A 131 15.05 34.56 -16.99
N GLY A 132 15.31 34.76 -15.70
CA GLY A 132 16.44 35.60 -15.26
C GLY A 132 17.80 35.06 -15.71
N LEU A 133 18.01 33.74 -15.54
CA LEU A 133 19.24 33.07 -15.95
C LEU A 133 19.47 33.14 -17.47
N ALA A 134 18.43 32.93 -18.26
CA ALA A 134 18.51 32.98 -19.73
C ALA A 134 18.84 34.38 -20.24
N VAL A 135 18.30 35.43 -19.62
CA VAL A 135 18.65 36.83 -19.96
C VAL A 135 20.11 37.12 -19.62
N PHE A 136 20.61 36.66 -18.48
CA PHE A 136 22.01 36.82 -18.10
C PHE A 136 22.97 36.13 -19.07
N VAL A 137 22.76 34.84 -19.33
CA VAL A 137 23.62 34.05 -20.23
C VAL A 137 23.53 34.60 -21.66
N GLY A 138 22.33 34.99 -22.12
CA GLY A 138 22.15 35.61 -23.42
C GLY A 138 22.90 36.94 -23.56
N ALA A 139 22.88 37.79 -22.53
CA ALA A 139 23.66 39.03 -22.52
C ALA A 139 25.16 38.77 -22.62
N LEU A 140 25.69 37.77 -21.89
CA LEU A 140 27.11 37.38 -21.99
C LEU A 140 27.47 36.88 -23.40
N LEU A 141 26.62 36.05 -24.01
CA LEU A 141 26.84 35.54 -25.37
C LEU A 141 26.81 36.67 -26.41
N ILE A 142 25.85 37.59 -26.29
CA ILE A 142 25.75 38.78 -27.14
C ILE A 142 27.03 39.60 -27.02
N TRP A 143 27.54 39.83 -25.82
CA TRP A 143 28.78 40.58 -25.58
C TRP A 143 30.03 39.85 -26.09
N MET A 144 30.04 38.51 -26.07
CA MET A 144 31.14 37.71 -26.61
C MET A 144 31.14 37.67 -28.15
N VAL A 145 29.96 37.70 -28.77
CA VAL A 145 29.78 37.62 -30.24
C VAL A 145 29.91 39.00 -30.89
N LEU A 146 29.25 40.02 -30.33
CA LEU A 146 29.42 41.41 -30.74
C LEU A 146 30.69 41.94 -30.09
N LYS A 147 31.79 41.88 -30.84
CA LYS A 147 33.11 42.41 -30.44
C LYS A 147 32.97 43.72 -29.63
N PRO A 148 33.58 43.84 -28.44
CA PRO A 148 33.73 45.13 -27.78
C PRO A 148 34.43 46.09 -28.74
N VAL A 149 33.83 47.27 -28.93
CA VAL A 149 33.98 48.07 -30.14
C VAL A 149 35.44 48.50 -30.38
N GLN A 150 35.84 48.39 -31.65
CA GLN A 150 37.13 48.86 -32.15
C GLN A 150 37.28 50.38 -31.91
N PRO A 151 38.42 50.87 -31.40
CA PRO A 151 38.62 52.25 -30.92
C PRO A 151 38.77 53.29 -32.04
N ARG A 152 38.00 53.19 -33.13
CA ARG A 152 38.14 54.06 -34.32
C ARG A 152 37.31 55.36 -34.34
N PRO A 153 36.25 55.59 -33.53
CA PRO A 153 35.55 56.88 -33.56
C PRO A 153 36.08 57.96 -32.59
N ILE A 154 37.01 57.64 -31.69
CA ILE A 154 37.57 58.60 -30.70
C ILE A 154 38.36 59.74 -31.39
N ILE A 155 38.73 59.54 -32.66
CA ILE A 155 39.61 60.45 -33.42
C ILE A 155 38.85 61.68 -33.97
N ASN A 156 37.50 61.69 -33.98
CA ASN A 156 36.70 62.72 -34.65
C ASN A 156 35.94 63.71 -33.73
N GLY A 157 36.24 63.77 -32.44
CA GLY A 157 35.73 64.85 -31.55
C GLY A 157 34.22 64.89 -31.31
N LEU A 158 33.47 63.85 -31.68
CA LEU A 158 32.06 63.71 -31.30
C LEU A 158 31.97 63.22 -29.84
N GLY A 159 31.10 63.86 -29.06
CA GLY A 159 30.99 63.63 -27.61
C GLY A 159 31.00 62.14 -27.24
N SER A 160 31.92 61.78 -26.35
CA SER A 160 32.23 60.41 -25.93
C SER A 160 30.99 59.57 -25.60
N PHE A 161 29.96 60.21 -25.04
CA PHE A 161 28.67 59.60 -24.72
C PHE A 161 27.90 59.08 -25.95
N ARG A 162 27.92 59.80 -27.08
CA ARG A 162 27.15 59.45 -28.29
C ARG A 162 27.79 58.28 -29.05
N VAL A 163 29.12 58.19 -29.00
CA VAL A 163 29.88 57.08 -29.60
C VAL A 163 29.68 55.78 -28.83
N VAL A 164 29.68 55.87 -27.49
CA VAL A 164 29.34 54.74 -26.61
C VAL A 164 27.90 54.34 -26.86
N LEU A 165 26.93 55.25 -26.82
CA LEU A 165 25.52 54.90 -27.03
C LEU A 165 25.25 54.27 -28.41
N ALA A 166 25.88 54.78 -29.47
CA ALA A 166 25.76 54.22 -30.82
C ALA A 166 26.43 52.83 -30.96
N SER A 167 27.47 52.56 -30.16
CA SER A 167 28.18 51.28 -30.15
C SER A 167 27.40 50.17 -29.45
N TYR A 168 26.63 50.52 -28.41
CA TYR A 168 25.81 49.57 -27.66
C TYR A 168 24.44 49.32 -28.32
N TRP A 169 24.02 50.20 -29.24
CA TRP A 169 22.73 50.13 -29.91
C TRP A 169 22.45 48.81 -30.65
N PRO A 170 23.39 48.23 -31.43
CA PRO A 170 23.14 46.96 -32.11
C PRO A 170 23.03 45.79 -31.13
N ALA A 171 23.85 45.77 -30.08
CA ALA A 171 23.82 44.74 -29.05
C ALA A 171 22.51 44.79 -28.24
N PHE A 172 22.05 46.00 -27.92
CA PHE A 172 20.78 46.22 -27.24
C PHE A 172 19.59 45.71 -28.07
N LEU A 173 19.55 46.01 -29.38
CA LEU A 173 18.47 45.52 -30.26
C LEU A 173 18.41 43.99 -30.34
N VAL A 174 19.56 43.33 -30.46
CA VAL A 174 19.65 41.86 -30.47
C VAL A 174 19.18 41.29 -29.13
N ALA A 175 19.57 41.92 -28.02
CA ALA A 175 19.19 41.49 -26.68
C ALA A 175 17.69 41.67 -26.40
N VAL A 176 17.09 42.77 -26.85
CA VAL A 176 15.62 42.96 -26.82
C VAL A 176 14.93 41.87 -27.63
N GLY A 177 15.43 41.56 -28.82
CA GLY A 177 14.94 40.46 -29.65
C GLY A 177 14.99 39.12 -28.93
N GLN A 178 16.10 38.81 -28.26
CA GLN A 178 16.26 37.60 -27.46
C GLN A 178 15.21 37.52 -26.33
N VAL A 179 14.99 38.61 -25.58
CA VAL A 179 13.98 38.65 -24.51
C VAL A 179 12.58 38.39 -25.06
N LEU A 180 12.24 38.98 -26.22
CA LEU A 180 10.94 38.78 -26.88
C LEU A 180 10.75 37.32 -27.33
N VAL A 181 11.77 36.72 -27.95
CA VAL A 181 11.73 35.32 -28.38
C VAL A 181 11.59 34.39 -27.18
N MET A 182 12.41 34.58 -26.16
CA MET A 182 12.34 33.81 -24.91
C MET A 182 10.95 33.93 -24.26
N TYR A 183 10.44 35.15 -24.12
CA TYR A 183 9.13 35.39 -23.51
C TYR A 183 8.01 34.70 -24.29
N THR A 184 8.08 34.74 -25.63
CA THR A 184 7.12 34.05 -26.51
C THR A 184 7.18 32.54 -26.31
N VAL A 185 8.37 31.94 -26.26
CA VAL A 185 8.55 30.50 -26.02
C VAL A 185 8.04 30.08 -24.64
N VAL A 186 8.28 30.89 -23.60
CA VAL A 186 7.78 30.60 -22.25
C VAL A 186 6.26 30.75 -22.19
N HIS A 187 5.71 31.75 -22.85
CA HIS A 187 4.26 31.98 -22.87
C HIS A 187 3.51 30.87 -23.62
N PHE A 188 3.94 30.53 -24.84
CA PHE A 188 3.24 29.58 -25.71
C PHE A 188 3.73 28.13 -25.57
N GLY A 189 5.03 27.90 -25.33
CA GLY A 189 5.62 26.56 -25.22
C GLY A 189 5.51 25.95 -23.83
N VAL A 190 5.71 26.76 -22.78
CA VAL A 190 5.53 26.32 -21.37
C VAL A 190 4.09 26.54 -20.91
N GLY A 191 3.28 27.29 -21.67
CA GLY A 191 1.90 27.62 -21.31
C GLY A 191 1.80 28.57 -20.11
N LEU A 192 2.86 29.34 -19.83
CA LEU A 192 2.88 30.27 -18.73
C LEU A 192 2.03 31.49 -19.08
N ASN A 193 0.92 31.69 -18.36
CA ASN A 193 0.08 32.88 -18.46
C ASN A 193 0.37 33.81 -17.28
N PRO A 194 1.25 34.81 -17.43
CA PRO A 194 1.50 35.76 -16.35
C PRO A 194 0.23 36.59 -16.14
N LYS A 195 -0.15 36.82 -14.88
CA LYS A 195 -1.28 37.72 -14.54
C LYS A 195 -1.10 39.13 -15.12
N TYR A 196 0.16 39.56 -15.27
CA TYR A 196 0.54 40.89 -15.73
C TYR A 196 1.57 40.79 -16.88
N PRO A 197 1.16 40.36 -18.09
CA PRO A 197 2.09 40.00 -19.16
C PRO A 197 2.99 41.16 -19.60
N LEU A 198 2.40 42.36 -19.71
CA LEU A 198 3.13 43.57 -20.08
C LEU A 198 4.18 43.97 -19.04
N TYR A 199 3.84 43.91 -17.76
CA TYR A 199 4.75 44.25 -16.67
C TYR A 199 5.88 43.21 -16.52
N THR A 200 5.59 41.93 -16.77
CA THR A 200 6.62 40.89 -16.81
C THR A 200 7.61 41.13 -17.95
N GLY A 201 7.12 41.48 -19.15
CA GLY A 201 8.00 41.85 -20.28
C GLY A 201 8.86 43.07 -19.97
N LEU A 202 8.27 44.12 -19.41
CA LEU A 202 8.99 45.34 -19.03
C LEU A 202 10.02 45.09 -17.92
N PHE A 203 9.68 44.24 -16.94
CA PHE A 203 10.61 43.80 -15.90
C PHE A 203 11.81 43.04 -16.49
N LEU A 204 11.58 42.12 -17.45
CA LEU A 204 12.66 41.40 -18.12
C LEU A 204 13.57 42.33 -18.95
N LEU A 205 13.00 43.36 -19.57
CA LEU A 205 13.78 44.40 -20.26
C LEU A 205 14.62 45.25 -19.29
N LEU A 206 14.10 45.53 -18.09
CA LEU A 206 14.85 46.21 -17.03
C LEU A 206 16.01 45.33 -16.55
N VAL A 207 15.75 44.05 -16.27
CA VAL A 207 16.79 43.07 -15.90
C VAL A 207 17.87 42.97 -16.98
N LEU A 208 17.48 42.95 -18.25
CA LEU A 208 18.40 42.99 -19.38
C LEU A 208 19.27 44.25 -19.36
N ALA A 209 18.68 45.43 -19.16
CA ALA A 209 19.42 46.68 -19.09
C ALA A 209 20.44 46.69 -17.93
N THR A 210 20.08 46.10 -16.79
CA THR A 210 20.98 45.91 -15.65
C THR A 210 22.16 45.01 -16.00
N TYR A 211 21.93 43.87 -16.66
CA TYR A 211 23.01 42.97 -17.04
C TYR A 211 23.93 43.56 -18.11
N LEU A 212 23.37 44.24 -19.12
CA LEU A 212 24.17 44.96 -20.11
C LEU A 212 24.95 46.14 -19.50
N GLY A 213 24.47 46.73 -18.41
CA GLY A 213 25.20 47.77 -17.67
C GLY A 213 26.28 47.22 -16.72
N MET A 214 26.20 45.94 -16.34
CA MET A 214 27.17 45.27 -15.47
C MET A 214 28.38 44.72 -16.23
N ILE A 215 28.18 44.34 -17.51
CA ILE A 215 29.20 43.79 -18.41
C ILE A 215 29.94 44.92 -19.13
#